data_AF-A0A3M1E7R1-F1
#
_entry.id   AF-A0A3M1E7R1-F1
#
_cell.length_a   1.000
_cell.length_b   1.000
_cell.length_c   1.000
_cell.angle_alpha   90.00
_cell.angle_beta   90.00
_cell.angle_gamma   90.00
#
_symmetry.space_group_name_H-M   'P 1'
#
loop_
_entity.id
_entity.type
_entity.pdbx_description
1 polymer ?
#
loop_
_entity_poly.entity_id
_entity_poly.type
_entity_poly.pdbx_seq_one_letter_code
_entity_poly.pdbx_strand_id
1 'polypeptide(L)'
;FPWAEACITGNLAEEVARFPVGPETYVVMVTPHYTGDADVLAALANRSPAYVGLIGSRRRTALTFARAKDLGVSEAWLEKVHTPIGLDIGAETPREIAVSILAEIIAVQRGKA
;
A
#
# COMPACT_ATOMS: atom_id res chain seq x y z
N PHE A 1 -14.98 11.54 3.23
CA PHE A 1 -14.63 11.23 1.84
C PHE A 1 -15.90 11.23 0.99
N PRO A 2 -16.35 12.38 0.48
CA PRO A 2 -17.66 12.48 -0.20
C PRO A 2 -17.69 11.81 -1.58
N TRP A 3 -16.53 11.61 -2.21
CA TRP A 3 -16.40 10.93 -3.51
C TRP A 3 -16.03 9.43 -3.38
N ALA A 4 -15.88 8.92 -2.16
CA ALA A 4 -15.64 7.50 -1.97
C ALA A 4 -16.96 6.74 -2.12
N GLU A 5 -16.93 5.63 -2.86
CA GLU A 5 -18.08 4.73 -2.97
C GLU A 5 -18.42 4.07 -1.63
N ALA A 6 -17.40 3.78 -0.81
CA ALA A 6 -17.57 3.24 0.52
C ALA A 6 -16.53 3.83 1.50
N CYS A 7 -16.96 4.01 2.75
CA CYS A 7 -16.09 4.31 3.89
C CYS A 7 -16.23 3.17 4.90
N ILE A 8 -15.21 2.32 4.99
CA ILE A 8 -15.18 1.19 5.92
C ILE A 8 -14.34 1.59 7.13
N THR A 9 -14.85 1.33 8.33
CA THR A 9 -14.20 1.68 9.60
C THR A 9 -14.03 0.45 10.46
N GLY A 10 -12.91 0.33 11.17
CA GLY A 10 -12.65 -0.81 12.04
C GLY A 10 -11.16 -1.16 12.05
N ASN A 11 -10.86 -2.43 12.32
CA ASN A 11 -9.51 -2.96 12.20
C ASN A 11 -9.15 -3.12 10.71
N LEU A 12 -8.19 -2.34 10.22
CA LEU A 12 -7.84 -2.33 8.80
C LEU A 12 -7.45 -3.71 8.25
N ALA A 13 -6.70 -4.53 9.02
CA ALA A 13 -6.29 -5.84 8.55
C ALA A 13 -7.49 -6.80 8.39
N GLU A 14 -8.43 -6.77 9.34
CA GLU A 14 -9.66 -7.56 9.28
C GLU A 14 -10.57 -7.13 8.13
N GLU A 15 -10.71 -5.82 7.92
CA GLU A 15 -11.54 -5.27 6.84
C GLU A 15 -10.94 -5.55 5.47
N VAL A 16 -9.62 -5.38 5.31
CA VAL A 16 -8.91 -5.73 4.07
C VAL A 16 -9.02 -7.22 3.76
N ALA A 17 -8.95 -8.09 4.77
CA ALA A 17 -9.12 -9.53 4.58
C ALA A 17 -10.51 -9.89 4.02
N ARG A 18 -11.55 -9.12 4.35
CA ARG A 18 -12.93 -9.33 3.88
C ARG A 18 -13.23 -8.64 2.56
N PHE A 19 -12.48 -7.60 2.20
CA PHE A 19 -12.68 -6.85 0.97
C PHE A 19 -12.29 -7.68 -0.28
N PRO A 20 -13.02 -7.59 -1.40
CA PRO A 20 -12.68 -8.32 -2.63
C PRO A 20 -11.44 -7.71 -3.33
N VAL A 21 -10.25 -8.10 -2.88
CA VAL A 21 -8.97 -7.78 -3.53
C VAL A 21 -8.61 -8.86 -4.55
N GLY A 22 -8.19 -8.45 -5.75
CA GLY A 22 -7.74 -9.32 -6.83
C GLY A 22 -6.79 -8.63 -7.82
N PRO A 23 -6.51 -9.23 -8.99
CA PRO A 23 -5.45 -8.80 -9.92
C PRO A 23 -5.63 -7.42 -10.57
N GLU A 24 -6.82 -6.82 -10.49
CA GLU A 24 -7.12 -5.46 -10.99
C GLU A 24 -7.21 -4.44 -9.83
N THR A 25 -6.89 -4.86 -8.60
CA THR A 25 -6.98 -4.01 -7.40
C THR A 25 -5.66 -3.30 -7.13
N TYR A 26 -5.73 -1.98 -6.93
CA TYR A 26 -4.61 -1.14 -6.56
C TYR A 26 -4.79 -0.69 -5.11
N VAL A 27 -3.85 -1.05 -4.25
CA VAL A 27 -3.93 -0.77 -2.80
C VAL A 27 -2.97 0.36 -2.44
N VAL A 28 -3.51 1.41 -1.82
CA VAL A 28 -2.74 2.58 -1.37
C VAL A 28 -2.83 2.69 0.14
N MET A 29 -1.72 2.42 0.83
CA MET A 29 -1.63 2.45 2.28
C MET A 29 -1.09 3.81 2.73
N VAL A 30 -1.99 4.75 3.03
CA VAL A 30 -1.67 6.10 3.54
C VAL A 30 -2.06 6.23 5.01
N THR A 31 -1.23 5.66 5.88
CA THR A 31 -1.50 5.57 7.31
C THR A 31 -0.48 6.40 8.12
N PRO A 32 -0.90 7.51 8.76
CA PRO A 32 -0.03 8.27 9.66
C PRO A 32 0.16 7.50 10.97
N HIS A 33 1.41 7.22 11.35
CA HIS A 33 1.77 6.62 12.64
C HIS A 33 1.07 5.29 13.00
N TYR A 34 0.48 4.60 12.03
CA TYR A 34 -0.22 3.35 12.26
C TYR A 34 0.77 2.19 12.35
N THR A 35 0.63 1.37 13.38
CA THR A 35 1.52 0.21 13.61
C THR A 35 1.04 -1.07 12.94
N GLY A 36 -0.22 -1.11 12.49
CA GLY A 36 -0.83 -2.29 11.87
C GLY A 36 -0.57 -2.44 10.36
N ASP A 37 0.33 -1.64 9.77
CA ASP A 37 0.68 -1.77 8.34
C ASP A 37 1.18 -3.20 8.03
N ALA A 38 1.91 -3.84 8.95
CA ALA A 38 2.41 -5.19 8.76
C ALA A 38 1.29 -6.24 8.69
N ASP A 39 0.25 -6.09 9.51
CA ASP A 39 -0.92 -6.97 9.52
C ASP A 39 -1.73 -6.81 8.22
N VAL A 40 -1.83 -5.59 7.69
CA VAL A 40 -2.45 -5.32 6.40
C VAL A 40 -1.65 -5.96 5.25
N LEU A 41 -0.31 -5.84 5.25
CA LEU A 41 0.53 -6.52 4.26
C LEU A 41 0.35 -8.05 4.31
N ALA A 42 0.27 -8.62 5.51
CA ALA A 42 0.00 -10.04 5.69
C ALA A 42 -1.38 -10.47 5.13
N ALA A 43 -2.41 -9.65 5.34
CA ALA A 43 -3.74 -9.90 4.76
C ALA A 43 -3.75 -9.84 3.23
N LEU A 44 -2.92 -8.98 2.62
CA LEU A 44 -2.82 -8.81 1.17
C LEU A 44 -1.94 -9.86 0.47
N ALA A 45 -0.97 -10.44 1.18
CA ALA A 45 0.04 -11.35 0.61
C ALA A 45 -0.55 -12.51 -0.20
N ASN A 46 -1.74 -12.99 0.20
CA ASN A 46 -2.42 -14.13 -0.44
C ASN A 46 -3.47 -13.72 -1.49
N ARG A 47 -3.60 -12.43 -1.84
CA ARG A 47 -4.71 -11.89 -2.65
C ARG A 47 -4.30 -11.36 -4.02
N SER A 48 -3.00 -11.33 -4.32
CA SER A 48 -2.43 -10.90 -5.61
C SER A 48 -3.01 -9.58 -6.17
N PRO A 49 -2.99 -8.46 -5.42
CA PRO A 49 -3.32 -7.15 -5.96
C PRO A 49 -2.36 -6.77 -7.10
N ALA A 50 -2.84 -5.93 -8.04
CA ALA A 50 -2.03 -5.37 -9.13
C ALA A 50 -0.85 -4.53 -8.60
N TYR A 51 -1.08 -3.88 -7.46
CA TYR A 51 -0.20 -2.89 -6.88
C TYR A 51 -0.45 -2.76 -5.37
N VAL A 52 0.62 -2.64 -4.60
CA VAL A 52 0.58 -2.26 -3.18
C VAL A 52 1.58 -1.15 -2.96
N GLY A 53 1.09 0.02 -2.60
CA GLY A 53 1.91 1.17 -2.26
C GLY A 53 1.86 1.48 -0.77
N LEU A 54 3.01 1.67 -0.14
CA LEU A 54 3.15 1.99 1.27
C LEU A 54 3.83 3.35 1.46
N ILE A 55 3.08 4.30 2.03
CA ILE A 55 3.66 5.57 2.49
C ILE A 55 4.56 5.32 3.69
N GLY A 56 5.68 6.02 3.79
CA GLY A 56 6.54 5.92 4.97
C GLY A 56 7.99 6.30 4.69
N SER A 57 8.72 6.63 5.76
CA SER A 57 10.18 6.77 5.67
C SER A 57 10.84 5.40 5.52
N ARG A 58 12.04 5.35 4.95
CA ARG A 58 12.84 4.12 4.83
C ARG A 58 12.93 3.34 6.15
N ARG A 59 13.12 4.05 7.27
CA ARG A 59 13.17 3.44 8.61
C ARG A 59 11.85 2.77 8.99
N ARG A 60 10.71 3.45 8.75
CA ARG A 60 9.38 2.89 9.05
C ARG A 60 9.11 1.66 8.20
N THR A 61 9.33 1.77 6.89
CA THR A 61 9.16 0.67 5.94
C THR A 61 9.97 -0.55 6.37
N ALA A 62 11.25 -0.39 6.75
CA ALA A 62 12.09 -1.50 7.18
C ALA A 62 11.52 -2.23 8.42
N LEU A 63 11.00 -1.48 9.40
CA LEU A 63 10.35 -2.05 10.59
C LEU A 63 9.05 -2.76 10.23
N THR A 64 8.23 -2.16 9.38
CA THR A 64 6.99 -2.77 8.87
C THR A 64 7.28 -4.06 8.13
N PHE A 65 8.30 -4.10 7.27
CA PHE A 65 8.68 -5.28 6.49
C PHE A 65 9.25 -6.38 7.37
N ALA A 66 10.10 -6.04 8.34
CA ALA A 66 10.58 -7.00 9.33
C ALA A 66 9.41 -7.66 10.07
N ARG A 67 8.44 -6.86 10.52
CA ARG A 67 7.24 -7.39 11.20
C ARG A 67 6.36 -8.21 10.27
N ALA A 68 6.20 -7.82 9.01
CA ALA A 68 5.44 -8.60 8.03
C ALA A 68 6.11 -9.96 7.74
N LYS A 69 7.45 -10.02 7.71
CA LYS A 69 8.19 -11.28 7.61
C LYS A 69 7.92 -12.19 8.81
N ASP A 70 7.89 -11.65 10.03
CA ASP A 70 7.52 -12.42 11.23
C ASP A 70 6.09 -13.01 11.14
N LEU A 71 5.19 -12.34 10.39
CA LEU A 71 3.83 -12.79 10.13
C LEU A 71 3.73 -13.76 8.93
N GLY A 72 4.86 -14.15 8.32
CA GLY A 72 4.92 -15.14 7.24
C GLY A 72 4.83 -14.56 5.83
N VAL A 73 4.91 -13.23 5.65
CA VAL A 73 4.96 -12.62 4.32
C VAL A 73 6.32 -12.89 3.69
N SER A 74 6.32 -13.42 2.46
CA SER A 74 7.55 -13.73 1.75
C SER A 74 8.30 -12.47 1.33
N GLU A 75 9.63 -12.55 1.31
CA GLU A 75 10.49 -11.47 0.84
C GLU A 75 10.19 -11.09 -0.61
N ALA A 76 10.00 -12.07 -1.49
CA ALA A 76 9.64 -11.86 -2.89
C ALA A 76 8.29 -11.14 -3.08
N TRP A 77 7.38 -11.21 -2.11
CA TRP A 77 6.15 -10.42 -2.14
C TRP A 77 6.39 -9.00 -1.63
N LEU A 78 7.16 -8.82 -0.55
CA LEU A 78 7.51 -7.51 0.00
C LEU A 78 8.35 -6.68 -0.97
N GLU A 79 9.21 -7.30 -1.78
CA GLU A 79 9.99 -6.62 -2.84
C GLU A 79 9.10 -5.97 -3.92
N LYS A 80 7.85 -6.43 -4.07
CA LYS A 80 6.88 -5.86 -5.01
C LYS A 80 6.09 -4.69 -4.42
N VAL A 81 6.25 -4.40 -3.13
CA VAL A 81 5.57 -3.28 -2.48
C VAL A 81 6.30 -1.99 -2.82
N HIS A 82 5.58 -1.02 -3.37
CA HIS A 82 6.12 0.29 -3.75
C HIS A 82 6.28 1.16 -2.51
N THR A 83 7.53 1.50 -2.17
CA THR A 83 7.84 2.29 -0.98
C THR A 83 9.19 3.03 -1.09
N PRO A 84 9.24 4.34 -0.81
CA PRO A 84 8.09 5.22 -0.58
C PRO A 84 7.16 5.25 -1.79
N ILE A 85 5.86 5.25 -1.52
CA ILE A 85 4.84 5.24 -2.56
C ILE A 85 4.89 6.52 -3.42
N GLY A 86 4.65 6.38 -4.73
CA GLY A 86 4.58 7.48 -5.67
C GLY A 86 5.92 7.85 -6.32
N LEU A 87 5.84 8.46 -7.50
CA LEU A 87 7.03 8.90 -8.23
C LEU A 87 7.76 10.04 -7.51
N ASP A 88 9.09 10.03 -7.58
CA ASP A 88 9.90 11.13 -7.04
C ASP A 88 9.81 12.37 -7.95
N ILE A 89 8.81 13.20 -7.66
CA ILE A 89 8.58 14.49 -8.33
C ILE A 89 8.91 15.68 -7.41
N GLY A 90 9.58 15.44 -6.28
CA GLY A 90 9.80 16.46 -5.25
C GLY A 90 8.50 16.92 -4.56
N ALA A 91 7.52 16.02 -4.42
CA ALA A 91 6.22 16.35 -3.81
C ALA A 91 6.35 16.70 -2.32
N GLU A 92 5.76 17.81 -1.90
CA GLU A 92 5.73 18.26 -0.50
C GLU A 92 4.29 18.33 0.04
N THR A 93 3.34 18.76 -0.78
CA THR A 93 1.96 18.95 -0.34
C THR A 93 1.12 17.68 -0.51
N PRO A 94 0.03 17.48 0.26
CA PRO A 94 -0.86 16.33 0.08
C PRO A 94 -1.42 16.19 -1.35
N ARG A 95 -1.60 17.32 -2.06
CA ARG A 95 -2.06 17.33 -3.44
C ARG A 95 -0.99 16.83 -4.40
N GLU A 96 0.27 17.25 -4.22
CA GLU A 96 1.40 16.76 -5.01
C GLU A 96 1.66 15.27 -4.75
N ILE A 97 1.58 14.84 -3.49
CA ILE A 97 1.72 13.41 -3.10
C ILE A 97 0.61 12.58 -3.75
N ALA A 98 -0.63 13.07 -3.78
CA ALA A 98 -1.71 12.37 -4.47
C ALA A 98 -1.45 12.22 -5.98
N VAL A 99 -0.91 13.27 -6.63
CA VAL A 99 -0.53 13.22 -8.04
C VAL A 99 0.63 12.24 -8.26
N SER A 100 1.64 12.22 -7.40
CA SER A 100 2.78 11.31 -7.55
C SER A 100 2.38 9.84 -7.40
N ILE A 101 1.49 9.53 -6.45
CA ILE A 101 0.92 8.19 -6.26
C ILE A 101 0.10 7.78 -7.49
N LEU A 102 -0.78 8.65 -7.98
CA LEU A 102 -1.62 8.33 -9.13
C LEU A 102 -0.76 8.12 -10.40
N ALA A 103 0.31 8.90 -10.56
CA ALA A 103 1.25 8.72 -11.67
C ALA A 103 1.97 7.36 -11.61
N GLU A 104 2.39 6.91 -10.42
CA GLU A 104 2.99 5.58 -10.24
C GLU A 104 1.99 4.46 -10.56
N ILE A 105 0.75 4.57 -10.07
CA ILE A 105 -0.33 3.62 -10.38
C ILE A 105 -0.57 3.50 -11.88
N ILE A 106 -0.64 4.62 -12.60
CA ILE A 106 -0.81 4.63 -14.05
C ILE A 106 0.41 4.00 -14.74
N ALA A 107 1.63 4.27 -14.28
CA ALA A 107 2.84 3.66 -14.85
C ALA A 107 2.82 2.13 -14.71
N VAL A 108 2.46 1.61 -13.55
CA VAL A 108 2.27 0.17 -13.29
C VAL A 108 1.19 -0.41 -14.20
N GLN A 109 0.02 0.24 -14.28
CA GLN A 109 -1.10 -0.18 -15.14
C GLN A 109 -0.71 -0.26 -16.62
N ARG A 110 0.25 0.55 -17.07
CA ARG A 110 0.75 0.58 -18.45
C ARG A 110 1.99 -0.30 -18.68
N GLY A 111 2.48 -1.01 -17.66
CA GLY A 111 3.70 -1.83 -17.74
C GLY A 111 4.96 -1.00 -17.99
N LYS A 112 5.03 0.20 -17.37
CA LYS A 112 6.14 1.16 -17.52
C LYS A 112 6.94 1.37 -16.23
N ALA A 113 6.50 0.77 -15.13
CA ALA A 113 7.19 0.76 -13.85
C ALA A 113 7.92 -0.57 -13.63
#